data_AF-A0A329R9D2-F1
#
_entry.id   AF-A0A329R9D2-F1
#
_cell.length_a   1.000
_cell.length_b   1.000
_cell.length_c   1.000
_cell.angle_alpha   90.00
_cell.angle_beta   90.00
_cell.angle_gamma   90.00
#
_symmetry.space_group_name_H-M   'P 1'
#
loop_
_entity.id
_entity.type
_entity.pdbx_description
1 polymer ?
#
loop_
_entity_poly.entity_id
_entity_poly.type
_entity_poly.pdbx_seq_one_letter_code
_entity_poly.pdbx_strand_id
1 'polypeptide(L)'
;MASQPPRSPDMNVLDLGFFNPLQSLQHKTPTFDTDGLIAAVVASFAKVGSHTLDTCFLTLQKVLGTVIVCKGGSNYSLPRVRKFHIRNDSSPIALPVDDSVVAEGYRHLRQLQLTA
;
A
#
# COMPACT_ATOMS: atom_id res chain seq x y z
N MET A 1 16.65 -0.07 3.58
CA MET A 1 15.80 0.63 2.59
C MET A 1 14.93 -0.43 1.93
N ALA A 2 13.61 -0.32 2.03
CA ALA A 2 12.70 -1.26 1.40
C ALA A 2 12.70 -1.01 -0.12
N SER A 3 12.87 -2.07 -0.90
CA SER A 3 12.98 -2.00 -2.36
C SER A 3 11.60 -1.72 -2.99
N GLN A 4 11.28 -0.45 -3.22
CA GLN A 4 10.22 -0.08 -4.14
C GLN A 4 10.75 -0.21 -5.57
N PRO A 5 10.12 -1.02 -6.45
CA PRO A 5 10.53 -1.08 -7.85
C PRO A 5 10.34 0.26 -8.58
N PRO A 6 11.14 0.55 -9.62
CA PRO A 6 10.95 1.75 -10.44
C PRO A 6 9.54 1.81 -11.02
N ARG A 7 8.90 3.00 -10.95
CA ARG A 7 7.54 3.27 -11.48
C ARG A 7 6.40 2.46 -10.84
N SER A 8 6.58 1.98 -9.61
CA SER A 8 5.53 1.25 -8.87
C SER A 8 5.09 2.01 -7.61
N PRO A 9 4.33 3.12 -7.74
CA PRO A 9 3.83 3.88 -6.59
C PRO A 9 2.88 3.06 -5.71
N ASP A 10 2.18 2.11 -6.30
CA ASP A 10 1.32 1.14 -5.62
C ASP A 10 2.07 0.14 -4.73
N MET A 11 3.40 0.03 -4.87
CA MET A 11 4.27 -0.75 -3.98
C MET A 11 4.86 0.08 -2.83
N ASN A 12 4.47 1.35 -2.70
CA ASN A 12 4.80 2.19 -1.55
C ASN A 12 3.56 2.44 -0.70
N VAL A 13 3.59 2.02 0.57
CA VAL A 13 2.46 2.13 1.49
C VAL A 13 1.95 3.57 1.66
N LEU A 14 2.84 4.56 1.56
CA LEU A 14 2.49 5.97 1.71
C LEU A 14 1.69 6.47 0.51
N ASP A 15 2.20 6.20 -0.70
CA ASP A 15 1.55 6.58 -1.97
C ASP A 15 0.26 5.78 -2.20
N LEU A 16 0.29 4.47 -1.91
CA LEU A 16 -0.81 3.54 -2.13
C LEU A 16 -2.08 3.95 -1.37
N GLY A 17 -1.95 4.47 -0.15
CA GLY A 17 -3.13 4.66 0.68
C GLY A 17 -3.04 5.68 1.79
N PHE A 18 -1.86 6.04 2.31
CA PHE A 18 -1.79 6.92 3.49
C PHE A 18 -1.92 8.40 3.12
N PHE A 19 -1.33 8.84 2.00
CA PHE A 19 -1.41 10.23 1.56
C PHE A 19 -2.80 10.63 1.08
N ASN A 20 -3.57 9.70 0.49
CA ASN A 20 -4.93 9.98 0.02
C ASN A 20 -5.88 10.57 1.10
N PRO A 21 -6.08 9.94 2.27
CA PRO A 21 -6.90 10.50 3.33
C PRO A 21 -6.30 11.74 3.97
N LEU A 22 -4.97 11.81 4.11
CA LEU A 22 -4.28 12.99 4.65
C LEU A 22 -4.52 14.21 3.77
N GLN A 23 -4.32 14.06 2.46
CA GLN A 23 -4.54 15.10 1.47
C GLN A 23 -6.02 15.47 1.37
N SER A 24 -6.93 14.50 1.45
CA SER A 24 -8.38 14.76 1.50
C SER A 24 -8.79 15.61 2.72
N LEU A 25 -8.14 15.42 3.86
CA LEU A 25 -8.38 16.24 5.07
C LEU A 25 -7.74 17.62 4.95
N GLN A 26 -6.51 17.69 4.44
CA GLN A 26 -5.79 18.95 4.26
C GLN A 26 -6.52 19.86 3.27
N HIS A 27 -7.04 19.33 2.14
CA HIS A 27 -7.81 20.10 1.15
C HIS A 27 -9.11 20.72 1.68
N LYS A 28 -9.62 20.25 2.83
CA LYS A 28 -10.80 20.84 3.47
C LYS A 28 -10.47 22.06 4.32
N THR A 29 -9.19 22.37 4.50
CA THR A 29 -8.71 23.49 5.31
C THR A 29 -8.13 24.56 4.38
N PRO A 30 -8.69 25.78 4.34
CA PRO A 30 -8.11 26.88 3.58
C PRO A 30 -6.74 27.26 4.14
N THR A 31 -5.75 27.44 3.26
CA THR A 31 -4.37 27.79 3.61
C THR A 31 -3.89 28.90 2.69
N PHE A 32 -3.30 29.96 3.25
CA PHE A 32 -2.94 31.17 2.50
C PHE A 32 -1.42 31.38 2.37
N ASP A 33 -0.65 30.59 3.09
CA ASP A 33 0.81 30.62 3.12
C ASP A 33 1.36 29.22 3.46
N THR A 34 2.68 29.11 3.45
CA THR A 34 3.38 27.86 3.76
C THR A 34 3.15 27.42 5.21
N ASP A 35 3.12 28.35 6.16
CA ASP A 35 2.92 28.04 7.57
C ASP A 35 1.52 27.48 7.85
N GLY A 36 0.49 28.07 7.23
CA GLY A 36 -0.88 27.57 7.25
C GLY A 36 -1.00 26.19 6.60
N LEU A 37 -0.29 25.94 5.50
CA LEU A 37 -0.23 24.62 4.88
C LEU A 37 0.39 23.57 5.80
N ILE A 38 1.52 23.89 6.44
CA ILE A 38 2.18 23.00 7.41
C ILE A 38 1.23 22.70 8.57
N ALA A 39 0.58 23.72 9.14
CA ALA A 39 -0.39 23.55 10.22
C ALA A 39 -1.58 22.66 9.81
N ALA A 40 -2.10 22.83 8.60
CA ALA A 40 -3.20 22.01 8.07
C ALA A 40 -2.79 20.54 7.86
N VAL A 41 -1.56 20.29 7.39
CA VAL A 41 -0.99 18.94 7.25
C VAL A 41 -0.82 18.28 8.61
N VAL A 42 -0.24 18.98 9.59
CA VAL A 42 -0.06 18.47 10.96
C VAL A 42 -1.41 18.14 11.61
N ALA A 43 -2.39 19.03 11.49
CA ALA A 43 -3.74 18.79 12.00
C ALA A 43 -4.44 17.62 11.29
N SER A 44 -4.21 17.44 9.99
CA SER A 44 -4.73 16.31 9.23
C SER A 44 -4.08 15.01 9.66
N PHE A 45 -2.76 14.99 9.85
CA PHE A 45 -2.02 13.83 10.34
C PHE A 45 -2.55 13.37 11.71
N ALA A 46 -2.79 14.30 12.64
CA ALA A 46 -3.38 13.98 13.95
C ALA A 46 -4.80 13.38 13.86
N LYS A 47 -5.54 13.65 12.78
CA LYS A 47 -6.88 13.10 12.52
C LYS A 47 -6.85 11.75 11.82
N VAL A 48 -5.77 11.43 11.09
CA VAL A 48 -5.63 10.13 10.44
C VAL A 48 -5.29 9.09 11.51
N GLY A 49 -6.27 8.27 11.88
CA GLY A 49 -6.07 7.21 12.86
C GLY A 49 -5.14 6.10 12.38
N SER A 50 -4.55 5.37 13.33
CA SER A 50 -3.71 4.18 13.08
C SER A 50 -4.39 3.13 12.20
N HIS A 51 -5.71 3.00 12.30
CA HIS A 51 -6.54 2.14 11.45
C HIS A 51 -6.35 2.37 9.95
N THR A 52 -6.05 3.61 9.54
CA THR A 52 -5.75 3.95 8.14
C THR A 52 -4.46 3.27 7.71
N LEU A 53 -3.40 3.33 8.52
CA LEU A 53 -2.13 2.66 8.23
C LEU A 53 -2.33 1.14 8.15
N ASP A 54 -3.08 0.55 9.07
CA ASP A 54 -3.36 -0.89 9.04
C ASP A 54 -4.05 -1.30 7.74
N THR A 55 -5.02 -0.51 7.29
CA THR A 55 -5.69 -0.72 6.01
C THR A 55 -4.73 -0.57 4.83
N CYS A 56 -3.79 0.37 4.88
CA CYS A 56 -2.78 0.57 3.84
C CYS A 56 -1.82 -0.64 3.76
N PHE A 57 -1.35 -1.14 4.90
CA PHE A 57 -0.47 -2.32 4.96
C PHE A 57 -1.18 -3.58 4.46
N LEU A 58 -2.43 -3.79 4.82
CA LEU A 58 -3.23 -4.90 4.32
C LEU A 58 -3.43 -4.81 2.80
N THR A 59 -3.74 -3.62 2.29
CA THR A 59 -3.84 -3.37 0.85
C THR A 59 -2.52 -3.67 0.15
N LEU A 60 -1.39 -3.21 0.72
CA LEU A 60 -0.05 -3.48 0.17
C LEU A 60 0.23 -4.99 0.10
N GLN A 61 -0.06 -5.76 1.15
CA GLN A 61 0.10 -7.21 1.12
C GLN A 61 -0.70 -7.86 -0.01
N LYS A 62 -1.93 -7.37 -0.26
CA LYS A 62 -2.76 -7.87 -1.36
C LYS A 62 -2.21 -7.46 -2.72
N VAL A 63 -1.72 -6.24 -2.87
CA VAL A 63 -1.01 -5.76 -4.08
C VAL A 63 0.19 -6.64 -4.38
N LEU A 64 1.04 -6.92 -3.38
CA LEU A 64 2.21 -7.81 -3.54
C LEU A 64 1.80 -9.20 -4.05
N GLY A 65 0.72 -9.77 -3.52
CA GLY A 65 0.17 -11.04 -4.03
C GLY A 65 -0.27 -10.94 -5.50
N THR A 66 -0.95 -9.85 -5.87
CA THR A 66 -1.38 -9.62 -7.26
C THR A 66 -0.20 -9.45 -8.21
N VAL A 67 0.86 -8.75 -7.79
CA VAL A 67 2.11 -8.60 -8.58
C VAL A 67 2.71 -9.97 -8.90
N ILE A 68 2.72 -10.91 -7.95
CA ILE A 68 3.21 -12.27 -8.17
C ILE A 68 2.37 -12.98 -9.23
N VAL A 69 1.04 -12.90 -9.13
CA VAL A 69 0.11 -13.46 -10.13
C VAL A 69 0.35 -12.86 -11.52
N CYS A 70 0.59 -11.55 -11.58
CA CYS A 70 0.90 -10.82 -12.81
C CYS A 70 2.36 -10.94 -13.26
N LYS A 71 3.17 -11.80 -12.62
CA LYS A 71 4.57 -12.04 -12.99
C LYS A 71 5.42 -10.75 -13.02
N GLY A 72 5.15 -9.84 -12.09
CA GLY A 72 5.83 -8.54 -12.00
C GLY A 72 5.21 -7.43 -12.84
N GLY A 73 4.16 -7.70 -13.62
CA GLY A 73 3.43 -6.69 -14.37
C GLY A 73 2.55 -5.79 -13.48
N SER A 74 2.33 -4.56 -13.92
CA SER A 74 1.48 -3.56 -13.24
C SER A 74 0.03 -3.53 -13.74
N ASN A 75 -0.35 -4.44 -14.64
CA ASN A 75 -1.68 -4.48 -15.25
C ASN A 75 -2.67 -5.24 -14.35
N TYR A 76 -2.97 -4.65 -13.19
CA TYR A 76 -4.00 -5.14 -12.29
C TYR A 76 -4.83 -4.00 -11.70
N SER A 77 -6.09 -4.31 -11.40
CA SER A 77 -6.92 -3.42 -10.60
C SER A 77 -6.48 -3.48 -9.14
N LEU A 78 -6.44 -2.32 -8.47
CA LEU A 78 -6.09 -2.27 -7.05
C LEU A 78 -7.04 -3.16 -6.24
N PRO A 79 -6.50 -4.16 -5.52
CA PRO A 79 -7.33 -5.13 -4.83
C PRO A 79 -7.92 -4.53 -3.55
N ARG A 80 -9.23 -4.71 -3.35
CA ARG A 80 -9.93 -4.21 -2.17
C ARG A 80 -9.83 -5.21 -1.01
N VAL A 81 -9.33 -4.78 0.14
CA VAL A 81 -9.31 -5.60 1.35
C VAL A 81 -10.56 -5.35 2.20
N ARG A 82 -11.23 -6.43 2.63
CA ARG A 82 -12.33 -6.35 3.59
C ARG A 82 -11.78 -6.12 5.00
N LYS A 83 -12.45 -5.30 5.81
CA LYS A 83 -12.02 -4.83 7.14
C LYS A 83 -11.82 -5.92 8.21
N PHE A 84 -12.07 -7.20 7.91
CA PHE A 84 -11.99 -8.31 8.87
C PHE A 84 -10.58 -8.60 9.42
N HIS A 85 -9.52 -8.13 8.75
CA HIS A 85 -8.13 -8.38 9.18
C HIS A 85 -7.55 -7.27 10.06
N ILE A 86 -8.35 -6.24 10.34
CA ILE A 86 -7.94 -5.12 11.19
C ILE A 86 -8.31 -5.46 12.62
N ARG A 87 -7.33 -5.36 13.53
CA ARG A 87 -7.53 -5.59 14.97
C ARG A 87 -7.48 -4.25 15.69
N ASN A 88 -8.30 -4.11 16.72
CA ASN A 88 -8.19 -2.96 17.62
C ASN A 88 -6.90 -3.13 18.45
N ASP A 89 -6.16 -2.03 18.61
CA ASP A 89 -4.97 -1.91 19.47
C ASP A 89 -3.85 -2.94 19.22
N SER A 90 -3.79 -3.52 18.02
CA SER A 90 -2.75 -4.48 17.63
C SER A 90 -2.53 -4.49 16.12
N SER A 91 -1.33 -4.86 15.68
CA SER A 91 -1.00 -4.92 14.25
C SER A 91 -1.93 -5.86 13.47
N PRO A 92 -2.25 -5.52 12.21
CA PRO A 92 -3.15 -6.31 11.38
C PRO A 92 -2.58 -7.70 11.11
N ILE A 93 -3.48 -8.68 10.96
CA ILE A 93 -3.10 -10.06 10.64
C ILE A 93 -2.66 -10.11 9.18
N ALA A 94 -1.51 -10.75 8.92
CA ALA A 94 -1.02 -10.94 7.57
C ALA A 94 -2.03 -11.69 6.71
N LEU A 95 -2.24 -11.23 5.47
CA LEU A 95 -3.12 -11.88 4.51
C LEU A 95 -2.45 -13.14 3.98
N PRO A 96 -3.14 -14.29 3.94
CA PRO A 96 -2.59 -15.47 3.30
C PRO A 96 -2.45 -15.23 1.80
N VAL A 97 -1.33 -15.70 1.25
CA VAL A 97 -1.12 -15.83 -0.19
C VAL A 97 -1.21 -17.31 -0.52
N ASP A 98 -1.90 -17.65 -1.60
CA ASP A 98 -2.08 -19.03 -2.02
C ASP A 98 -0.73 -19.68 -2.38
N ASP A 99 -0.47 -20.87 -1.86
CA ASP A 99 0.80 -21.58 -2.08
C ASP A 99 1.08 -21.83 -3.57
N SER A 100 0.04 -22.02 -4.39
CA SER A 100 0.18 -22.19 -5.83
C SER A 100 0.71 -20.93 -6.51
N VAL A 101 0.27 -19.75 -6.06
CA VAL A 101 0.74 -18.45 -6.57
C VAL A 101 2.22 -18.27 -6.23
N VAL A 102 2.62 -18.61 -5.00
CA VAL A 102 4.02 -18.55 -4.57
C VAL A 102 4.88 -19.51 -5.40
N ALA A 103 4.42 -20.75 -5.57
CA ALA A 103 5.13 -21.76 -6.35
C ALA A 103 5.28 -21.37 -7.83
N GLU A 104 4.24 -20.80 -8.44
CA GLU A 104 4.30 -20.30 -9.82
C GLU A 104 5.26 -19.11 -9.94
N GLY A 105 5.21 -18.17 -8.98
CA GLY A 105 6.14 -17.04 -8.93
C GLY A 105 7.60 -17.49 -8.93
N TYR A 106 7.97 -18.44 -8.07
CA TYR A 106 9.32 -19.01 -8.06
C TYR A 106 9.67 -19.76 -9.34
N ARG A 107 8.71 -20.48 -9.94
CA ARG A 107 8.92 -21.13 -11.24
C ARG A 107 9.25 -20.12 -12.32
N HIS A 108 8.52 -19.00 -12.36
CA HIS A 108 8.76 -17.94 -13.33
C HIS A 108 10.12 -17.26 -13.13
N LEU A 109 10.50 -16.93 -11.89
CA LEU A 109 11.81 -16.36 -11.58
C LEU A 109 12.97 -17.27 -12.04
N ARG A 110 12.85 -18.58 -11.81
CA ARG A 110 13.85 -19.55 -12.30
C ARG A 110 13.95 -19.58 -13.82
N GLN A 111 12.84 -19.45 -14.54
CA GLN A 111 12.84 -19.39 -16.00
C GLN A 111 13.56 -18.14 -16.51
N LEU A 112 13.27 -16.97 -15.91
CA LEU A 112 13.92 -15.71 -16.28
C LEU A 112 15.45 -15.77 -16.09
N GLN A 113 15.92 -16.42 -15.03
CA GLN A 113 17.36 -16.60 -14.76
C GLN A 113 18.06 -17.54 -15.75
N LEU A 114 17.32 -18.43 -16.42
CA LEU A 114 17.87 -19.33 -17.44
C LEU A 114 17.88 -18.68 -18.83
N THR A 115 17.12 -17.61 -19.03
CA THR A 115 16.94 -16.91 -20.32
C THR A 115 17.65 -15.56 -20.39
N ALA A 116 18.27 -15.11 -19.29
CA ALA A 116 19.01 -13.85 -19.16
C ALA A 116 20.51 -14.10 -19.22
#